data_AF-A0AAU6I0C9-F1
#
_entry.id   AF-A0AAU6I0C9-F1
#
_cell.length_a   1.000
_cell.length_b   1.000
_cell.length_c   1.000
_cell.angle_alpha   90.00
_cell.angle_beta   90.00
_cell.angle_gamma   90.00
#
_symmetry.space_group_name_H-M   'P 1'
#
loop_
_entity.id
_entity.type
_entity.pdbx_description
1 polymer ?
#
loop_
_entity_poly.entity_id
_entity_poly.type
_entity_poly.pdbx_seq_one_letter_code
_entity_poly.pdbx_strand_id
1 'polypeptide(L)'
;MLDKTATPEGRPSAGVATALGVLDGWRAMSWADVAEAAGRAAHLLWNDWNWSGAFELLAAHDQAAVLHALSVGHRVHSEPRSRLGPDFWQSRVDEFRAEAAYSTALLGGTSLISDRSRKAIEAVHQWQRLRALPSAWQDEVLERLSPDRRYSWRADPAPALPSLDEALRHAEAAASNGTPPVPGDDRWLLAGERGQDLVSRLSRLPEGWQTEAVRRMADGVTPLTAVSDAAQSINIVRVFGVYIAWNAPSPPHTSRPAPRA
;
A
#
# COMPACT_ATOMS: atom_id res chain seq x y z
N MET A 1 -28.56 -4.52 14.19
CA MET A 1 -27.33 -3.91 14.74
C MET A 1 -26.40 -5.09 15.05
N LEU A 2 -25.59 -5.49 14.07
CA LEU A 2 -24.70 -6.66 14.20
C LEU A 2 -23.51 -6.26 15.05
N ASP A 3 -23.19 -7.10 16.03
CA ASP A 3 -22.03 -6.95 16.89
C ASP A 3 -20.76 -7.02 16.05
N LYS A 4 -20.10 -5.86 15.84
CA LYS A 4 -18.86 -5.72 15.05
C LYS A 4 -17.62 -6.19 15.82
N THR A 5 -17.77 -6.83 16.98
CA THR A 5 -16.65 -7.28 17.82
C THR A 5 -16.24 -8.73 17.60
N ALA A 6 -16.95 -9.48 16.75
CA ALA A 6 -16.56 -10.84 16.40
C ALA A 6 -15.29 -10.83 15.52
N THR A 7 -14.14 -11.09 16.13
CA THR A 7 -12.89 -11.35 15.41
C THR A 7 -13.10 -12.59 14.53
N PRO A 8 -12.84 -12.54 13.22
CA PRO A 8 -12.94 -13.73 12.39
C PRO A 8 -11.92 -14.78 12.86
N GLU A 9 -12.40 -15.96 13.28
CA GLU A 9 -11.55 -17.10 13.59
C GLU A 9 -11.19 -17.88 12.30
N GLY A 10 -10.41 -17.26 11.42
CA GLY A 10 -9.74 -17.97 10.35
C GLY A 10 -8.45 -18.61 10.86
N ARG A 11 -8.07 -19.79 10.36
CA ARG A 11 -6.69 -20.27 10.51
C ARG A 11 -6.01 -20.20 9.16
N PRO A 12 -4.88 -19.50 9.03
CA PRO A 12 -4.09 -19.55 7.81
C PRO A 12 -3.69 -21.00 7.54
N SER A 13 -3.78 -21.41 6.29
CA SER A 13 -3.43 -22.76 5.88
C SER A 13 -1.94 -23.02 6.10
N ALA A 14 -1.59 -24.27 6.43
CA ALA A 14 -0.19 -24.69 6.54
C ALA A 14 0.60 -24.41 5.25
N GLY A 15 -0.10 -24.40 4.11
CA GLY A 15 0.49 -24.06 2.80
C GLY A 15 0.99 -22.62 2.70
N VAL A 16 0.31 -21.65 3.32
CA VAL A 16 0.81 -20.25 3.38
C VAL A 16 2.11 -20.21 4.18
N ALA A 17 2.14 -20.82 5.36
CA ALA A 17 3.34 -20.85 6.21
C ALA A 17 4.53 -21.53 5.51
N THR A 18 4.29 -22.65 4.80
CA THR A 18 5.34 -23.30 3.99
C THR A 18 5.86 -22.39 2.90
N ALA A 19 4.98 -21.73 2.13
CA ALA A 19 5.40 -20.85 1.05
C ALA A 19 6.15 -19.60 1.56
N LEU A 20 5.76 -19.05 2.70
CA LEU A 20 6.50 -17.96 3.35
C LEU A 20 7.87 -18.42 3.86
N GLY A 21 7.98 -19.63 4.41
CA GLY A 21 9.26 -20.21 4.81
C GLY A 21 10.25 -20.39 3.65
N VAL A 22 9.74 -20.67 2.45
CA VAL A 22 10.55 -20.66 1.21
C VAL A 22 11.08 -19.26 0.92
N LEU A 23 10.23 -18.25 1.05
CA LEU A 23 10.60 -16.85 0.80
C LEU A 23 11.56 -16.29 1.87
N ASP A 24 11.61 -16.85 3.08
CA ASP A 24 12.61 -16.50 4.09
C ASP A 24 14.04 -16.84 3.62
N GLY A 25 14.19 -17.89 2.81
CA GLY A 25 15.45 -18.34 2.23
C GLY A 25 15.75 -17.83 0.82
N TRP A 26 14.98 -16.87 0.29
CA TRP A 26 14.93 -16.55 -1.15
C TRP A 26 16.30 -16.27 -1.80
N ARG A 27 17.25 -15.69 -1.06
CA ARG A 27 18.60 -15.38 -1.57
C ARG A 27 19.42 -16.62 -1.96
N ALA A 28 19.11 -17.77 -1.37
CA ALA A 28 19.75 -19.04 -1.65
C ALA A 28 19.03 -19.87 -2.73
N MET A 29 17.95 -19.34 -3.30
CA MET A 29 17.04 -20.07 -4.18
C MET A 29 17.11 -19.61 -5.63
N SER A 30 16.65 -20.45 -6.54
CA SER A 30 16.42 -20.02 -7.93
C SER A 30 15.27 -19.01 -7.97
N TRP A 31 15.31 -18.07 -8.93
CA TRP A 31 14.20 -17.13 -9.08
C TRP A 31 12.88 -17.81 -9.42
N ALA A 32 12.93 -18.94 -10.15
CA ALA A 32 11.74 -19.71 -10.47
C ALA A 32 11.02 -20.20 -9.20
N ASP A 33 11.79 -20.71 -8.22
CA ASP A 33 11.22 -21.16 -6.94
C ASP A 33 10.65 -19.99 -6.13
N VAL A 34 11.34 -18.85 -6.11
CA VAL A 34 10.88 -17.63 -5.43
C VAL A 34 9.57 -17.12 -6.05
N ALA A 35 9.52 -17.03 -7.38
CA ALA A 35 8.34 -16.59 -8.12
C ALA A 35 7.16 -17.55 -7.94
N GLU A 36 7.39 -18.87 -7.95
CA GLU A 36 6.35 -19.86 -7.69
C GLU A 36 5.84 -19.79 -6.25
N ALA A 37 6.74 -19.71 -5.27
CA ALA A 37 6.39 -19.59 -3.86
C ALA A 37 5.56 -18.33 -3.59
N ALA A 38 5.93 -17.19 -4.19
CA ALA A 38 5.19 -15.93 -4.06
C ALA A 38 3.78 -16.02 -4.65
N GLY A 39 3.65 -16.56 -5.87
CA GLY A 39 2.35 -16.75 -6.52
C GLY A 39 1.44 -17.70 -5.73
N ARG A 40 2.02 -18.81 -5.24
CA ARG A 40 1.31 -19.79 -4.41
C ARG A 40 0.85 -19.19 -3.08
N ALA A 41 1.73 -18.48 -2.38
CA ALA A 41 1.40 -17.81 -1.13
C ALA A 41 0.26 -16.80 -1.30
N ALA A 42 0.30 -15.97 -2.36
CA ALA A 42 -0.77 -15.01 -2.64
C ALA A 42 -2.12 -15.71 -2.89
N HIS A 43 -2.15 -16.76 -3.72
CA HIS A 43 -3.39 -17.50 -3.98
C HIS A 43 -3.94 -18.20 -2.73
N LEU A 44 -3.09 -18.84 -1.94
CA LEU A 44 -3.51 -19.50 -0.70
C LEU A 44 -4.03 -18.49 0.33
N LEU A 45 -3.35 -17.35 0.47
CA LEU A 45 -3.78 -16.28 1.35
C LEU A 45 -5.18 -15.77 0.97
N TRP A 46 -5.43 -15.53 -0.32
CA TRP A 46 -6.76 -15.13 -0.78
C TRP A 46 -7.82 -16.19 -0.52
N ASN A 47 -7.50 -17.46 -0.77
CA ASN A 47 -8.42 -18.55 -0.48
C ASN A 47 -8.78 -18.59 1.01
N ASP A 48 -7.81 -18.49 1.90
CA ASP A 48 -8.04 -18.53 3.34
C ASP A 48 -8.96 -17.38 3.80
N TRP A 49 -8.78 -16.18 3.25
CA TRP A 49 -9.67 -15.02 3.49
C TRP A 49 -11.07 -15.19 2.92
N ASN A 50 -11.19 -15.69 1.69
CA ASN A 50 -12.46 -15.84 1.00
C ASN A 50 -13.31 -16.98 1.60
N TRP A 51 -12.68 -18.10 1.94
CA TRP A 51 -13.38 -19.28 2.50
C TRP A 51 -13.86 -19.05 3.93
N SER A 52 -13.13 -18.28 4.72
CA SER A 52 -13.54 -17.91 6.08
C SER A 52 -14.63 -16.82 6.10
N GLY A 53 -14.84 -16.10 4.98
CA GLY A 53 -15.68 -14.90 4.93
C GLY A 53 -15.15 -13.73 5.76
N ALA A 54 -13.93 -13.86 6.31
CA ALA A 54 -13.32 -12.91 7.23
C ALA A 54 -12.98 -11.57 6.57
N PHE A 55 -12.75 -11.57 5.25
CA PHE A 55 -12.31 -10.40 4.51
C PHE A 55 -13.31 -9.26 4.58
N GLU A 56 -14.61 -9.57 4.50
CA GLU A 56 -15.68 -8.57 4.52
C GLU A 56 -15.90 -7.95 5.90
N LEU A 57 -15.32 -8.55 6.95
CA LEU A 57 -15.39 -8.05 8.33
C LEU A 57 -14.24 -7.09 8.67
N LEU A 58 -13.22 -7.02 7.82
CA LEU A 58 -12.07 -6.14 8.02
C LEU A 58 -12.42 -4.66 7.87
N ALA A 59 -11.68 -3.82 8.58
CA ALA A 59 -11.68 -2.40 8.29
C ALA A 59 -11.16 -2.14 6.86
N ALA A 60 -11.59 -1.04 6.23
CA ALA A 60 -11.23 -0.75 4.84
C ALA A 60 -9.71 -0.70 4.60
N HIS A 61 -8.93 -0.18 5.54
CA HIS A 61 -7.46 -0.15 5.45
C HIS A 61 -6.84 -1.55 5.55
N ASP A 62 -7.40 -2.42 6.38
CA ASP A 62 -6.97 -3.83 6.49
C ASP A 62 -7.35 -4.62 5.23
N GLN A 63 -8.50 -4.33 4.62
CA GLN A 63 -8.84 -4.89 3.31
C GLN A 63 -7.82 -4.46 2.24
N ALA A 64 -7.49 -3.17 2.19
CA ALA A 64 -6.48 -2.66 1.25
C ALA A 64 -5.10 -3.29 1.49
N ALA A 65 -4.71 -3.49 2.76
CA ALA A 65 -3.49 -4.19 3.16
C ALA A 65 -3.44 -5.62 2.62
N VAL A 66 -4.49 -6.42 2.85
CA VAL A 66 -4.59 -7.80 2.35
C VAL A 66 -4.47 -7.81 0.82
N LEU A 67 -5.23 -6.96 0.14
CA LEU A 67 -5.22 -6.86 -1.32
C LEU A 67 -3.87 -6.39 -1.87
N HIS A 68 -3.17 -5.51 -1.15
CA HIS A 68 -1.82 -5.11 -1.48
C HIS A 68 -0.86 -6.31 -1.41
N ALA A 69 -0.92 -7.10 -0.33
CA ALA A 69 -0.13 -8.33 -0.21
C ALA A 69 -0.33 -9.26 -1.41
N LEU A 70 -1.58 -9.49 -1.82
CA LEU A 70 -1.90 -10.30 -3.01
C LEU A 70 -1.28 -9.74 -4.28
N SER A 71 -1.38 -8.43 -4.47
CA SER A 71 -0.79 -7.74 -5.61
C SER A 71 0.73 -7.88 -5.63
N VAL A 72 1.42 -7.69 -4.50
CA VAL A 72 2.89 -7.78 -4.47
C VAL A 72 3.34 -9.21 -4.75
N GLY A 73 2.69 -10.21 -4.15
CA GLY A 73 2.98 -11.62 -4.43
C GLY A 73 2.78 -11.99 -5.91
N HIS A 74 1.72 -11.48 -6.54
CA HIS A 74 1.49 -11.65 -7.97
C HIS A 74 2.56 -10.95 -8.83
N ARG A 75 3.03 -9.75 -8.47
CA ARG A 75 4.13 -9.08 -9.18
C ARG A 75 5.42 -9.88 -9.09
N VAL A 76 5.80 -10.34 -7.90
CA VAL A 76 6.98 -11.21 -7.71
C VAL A 76 6.88 -12.47 -8.56
N HIS A 77 5.68 -13.05 -8.69
CA HIS A 77 5.44 -14.22 -9.53
C HIS A 77 5.55 -13.94 -11.04
N SER A 78 4.94 -12.85 -11.50
CA SER A 78 4.67 -12.61 -12.92
C SER A 78 5.72 -11.78 -13.64
N GLU A 79 6.49 -10.96 -12.91
CA GLU A 79 7.41 -10.01 -13.52
C GLU A 79 8.79 -10.64 -13.82
N PRO A 80 9.36 -10.37 -15.00
CA PRO A 80 10.64 -10.95 -15.41
C PRO A 80 11.81 -10.32 -14.66
N ARG A 81 12.61 -11.17 -13.98
CA ARG A 81 13.79 -10.75 -13.20
C ARG A 81 14.82 -9.94 -14.01
N SER A 82 14.98 -10.25 -15.30
CA SER A 82 16.01 -9.66 -16.17
C SER A 82 15.88 -8.15 -16.39
N ARG A 83 14.73 -7.54 -16.05
CA ARG A 83 14.49 -6.11 -16.25
C ARG A 83 14.97 -5.25 -15.09
N LEU A 84 15.20 -5.81 -13.91
CA LEU A 84 15.36 -5.05 -12.66
C LEU A 84 16.51 -5.60 -11.81
N GLY A 85 17.17 -4.71 -11.06
CA GLY A 85 18.34 -5.02 -10.24
C GLY A 85 18.02 -5.89 -9.01
N PRO A 86 19.05 -6.50 -8.38
CA PRO A 86 18.86 -7.36 -7.20
C PRO A 86 18.23 -6.63 -6.01
N ASP A 87 18.57 -5.36 -5.79
CA ASP A 87 18.05 -4.56 -4.67
C ASP A 87 16.53 -4.30 -4.82
N PHE A 88 16.07 -4.12 -6.06
CA PHE A 88 14.63 -3.99 -6.35
C PHE A 88 13.88 -5.26 -5.94
N TRP A 89 14.39 -6.43 -6.34
CA TRP A 89 13.74 -7.70 -6.04
C TRP A 89 13.80 -8.05 -4.56
N GLN A 90 14.90 -7.71 -3.89
CA GLN A 90 14.98 -7.81 -2.45
C GLN A 90 13.87 -7.01 -1.79
N SER A 91 13.74 -5.72 -2.15
CA SER A 91 12.70 -4.86 -1.59
C SER A 91 11.30 -5.42 -1.81
N ARG A 92 11.01 -5.96 -3.01
CA ARG A 92 9.71 -6.56 -3.33
C ARG A 92 9.41 -7.85 -2.58
N VAL A 93 10.40 -8.74 -2.44
CA VAL A 93 10.22 -9.99 -1.68
C VAL A 93 10.06 -9.70 -0.19
N ASP A 94 10.86 -8.78 0.35
CA ASP A 94 10.76 -8.37 1.76
C ASP A 94 9.41 -7.67 2.04
N GLU A 95 8.94 -6.82 1.12
CA GLU A 95 7.59 -6.21 1.15
C GLU A 95 6.51 -7.29 1.17
N PHE A 96 6.52 -8.23 0.21
CA PHE A 96 5.51 -9.30 0.17
C PHE A 96 5.49 -10.14 1.45
N ARG A 97 6.66 -10.50 1.98
CA ARG A 97 6.77 -11.28 3.23
C ARG A 97 6.16 -10.54 4.41
N ALA A 98 6.49 -9.26 4.58
CA ALA A 98 5.93 -8.45 5.66
C ALA A 98 4.40 -8.32 5.56
N GLU A 99 3.89 -8.05 4.35
CA GLU A 99 2.47 -7.87 4.08
C GLU A 99 1.68 -9.19 4.25
N ALA A 100 2.22 -10.31 3.77
CA ALA A 100 1.62 -11.63 3.94
C ALA A 100 1.65 -12.11 5.40
N ALA A 101 2.71 -11.84 6.14
CA ALA A 101 2.80 -12.15 7.57
C ALA A 101 1.75 -11.38 8.38
N TYR A 102 1.58 -10.09 8.10
CA TYR A 102 0.53 -9.29 8.70
C TYR A 102 -0.87 -9.83 8.36
N SER A 103 -1.14 -10.12 7.08
CA SER A 103 -2.42 -10.67 6.64
C SER A 103 -2.74 -12.01 7.31
N THR A 104 -1.73 -12.86 7.48
CA THR A 104 -1.83 -14.15 8.19
C THR A 104 -2.17 -13.95 9.67
N ALA A 105 -1.56 -12.95 10.32
CA ALA A 105 -1.84 -12.61 11.72
C ALA A 105 -3.27 -12.04 11.90
N LEU A 106 -3.71 -11.16 10.99
CA LEU A 106 -5.09 -10.66 10.98
C LEU A 106 -6.10 -11.80 10.89
N LEU A 107 -5.88 -12.74 9.97
CA LEU A 107 -6.76 -13.88 9.78
C LEU A 107 -6.83 -14.77 11.02
N GLY A 108 -5.68 -14.98 11.68
CA GLY A 108 -5.57 -15.77 12.91
C GLY A 108 -6.18 -15.14 14.15
N GLY A 109 -6.80 -13.96 14.04
CA GLY A 109 -7.37 -13.22 15.16
C GLY A 109 -6.34 -12.71 16.17
N THR A 110 -5.04 -12.80 15.86
CA THR A 110 -3.95 -12.26 16.69
C THR A 110 -3.79 -10.76 16.46
N SER A 111 -4.89 -10.01 16.53
CA SER A 111 -4.92 -8.55 16.44
C SER A 111 -4.62 -7.90 17.80
N LEU A 112 -3.52 -8.29 18.44
CA LEU A 112 -2.87 -7.38 19.39
C LEU A 112 -2.24 -6.28 18.53
N ILE A 113 -2.92 -5.13 18.45
CA ILE A 113 -2.61 -3.92 17.66
C ILE A 113 -1.17 -3.97 17.14
N SER A 114 -0.99 -4.52 15.94
CA SER A 114 0.33 -4.61 15.37
C SER A 114 0.83 -3.19 15.09
N ASP A 115 2.15 -3.01 15.03
CA ASP A 115 2.73 -1.74 14.61
C ASP A 115 2.14 -1.25 13.29
N ARG A 116 1.78 -2.18 12.39
CA ARG A 116 1.15 -1.86 11.11
C ARG A 116 -0.27 -1.33 11.27
N SER A 117 -1.12 -1.92 12.12
CA SER A 117 -2.46 -1.39 12.40
C SER A 117 -2.39 -0.03 13.10
N ARG A 118 -1.44 0.18 14.03
CA ARG A 118 -1.20 1.48 14.65
C ARG A 118 -0.80 2.55 13.62
N LYS A 119 0.10 2.20 12.69
CA LYS A 119 0.49 3.09 11.58
C LYS A 119 -0.68 3.38 10.65
N ALA A 120 -1.58 2.43 10.41
CA ALA A 120 -2.78 2.67 9.61
C ALA A 120 -3.73 3.68 10.28
N ILE A 121 -3.94 3.59 11.59
CA ILE A 121 -4.71 4.58 12.35
C ILE A 121 -4.06 5.96 12.27
N GLU A 122 -2.74 6.04 12.45
CA GLU A 122 -1.99 7.30 12.29
C GLU A 122 -2.14 7.87 10.87
N ALA A 123 -2.07 7.01 9.85
CA ALA A 123 -2.25 7.42 8.46
C ALA A 123 -3.65 8.00 8.18
N VAL A 124 -4.70 7.54 8.88
CA VAL A 124 -6.04 8.16 8.80
C VAL A 124 -5.97 9.61 9.30
N HIS A 125 -5.32 9.85 10.44
CA HIS A 125 -5.15 11.21 10.98
C HIS A 125 -4.31 12.10 10.07
N GLN A 126 -3.19 11.59 9.55
CA GLN A 126 -2.33 12.30 8.60
C GLN A 126 -3.08 12.64 7.31
N TRP A 127 -3.93 11.73 6.83
CA TRP A 127 -4.78 12.00 5.65
C TRP A 127 -5.79 13.11 5.91
N GLN A 128 -6.45 13.10 7.07
CA GLN A 128 -7.38 14.16 7.46
C GLN A 128 -6.68 15.52 7.55
N ARG A 129 -5.49 15.56 8.16
CA ARG A 129 -4.65 16.77 8.24
C ARG A 129 -4.28 17.28 6.85
N LEU A 130 -3.83 16.41 5.95
CA LEU A 130 -3.52 16.78 4.57
C LEU A 130 -4.75 17.37 3.88
N ARG A 131 -5.92 16.74 3.98
CA ARG A 131 -7.15 17.23 3.35
C ARG A 131 -7.68 18.55 3.91
N ALA A 132 -7.34 18.89 5.15
CA ALA A 132 -7.76 20.13 5.79
C ALA A 132 -6.93 21.34 5.32
N LEU A 133 -5.75 21.11 4.73
CA LEU A 133 -4.91 22.18 4.19
C LEU A 133 -5.53 22.80 2.92
N PRO A 134 -5.27 24.09 2.64
CA PRO A 134 -5.55 24.66 1.32
C PRO A 134 -4.86 23.87 0.20
N SER A 135 -5.46 23.79 -1.00
CA SER A 135 -4.98 22.91 -2.08
C SER A 135 -3.51 23.12 -2.45
N ALA A 136 -3.03 24.36 -2.43
CA ALA A 136 -1.64 24.67 -2.72
C ALA A 136 -0.66 24.18 -1.63
N TRP A 137 -1.11 24.06 -0.38
CA TRP A 137 -0.32 23.45 0.70
C TRP A 137 -0.36 21.93 0.66
N GLN A 138 -1.44 21.33 0.16
CA GLN A 138 -1.49 19.88 -0.09
C GLN A 138 -0.44 19.48 -1.13
N ASP A 139 -0.33 20.29 -2.19
CA ASP A 139 0.67 20.15 -3.24
C ASP A 139 2.10 20.20 -2.67
N GLU A 140 2.41 21.28 -1.94
CA GLU A 140 3.74 21.47 -1.33
C GLU A 140 4.14 20.33 -0.38
N VAL A 141 3.20 19.79 0.41
CA VAL A 141 3.48 18.64 1.29
C VAL A 141 3.92 17.43 0.46
N LEU A 142 3.21 17.08 -0.61
CA LEU A 142 3.58 15.93 -1.44
C LEU A 142 4.89 16.17 -2.21
N GLU A 143 5.15 17.41 -2.64
CA GLU A 143 6.42 17.77 -3.29
C GLU A 143 7.61 17.60 -2.32
N ARG A 144 7.48 18.04 -1.07
CA ARG A 144 8.54 17.89 -0.05
C ARG A 144 8.91 16.45 0.28
N LEU A 145 8.00 15.50 0.04
CA LEU A 145 8.23 14.06 0.24
C LEU A 145 8.85 13.37 -0.98
N SER A 146 9.16 14.12 -2.02
CA SER A 146 9.76 13.61 -3.24
C SER A 146 11.21 14.10 -3.39
N PRO A 147 12.17 13.23 -3.74
CA PRO A 147 13.54 13.65 -3.96
C PRO A 147 13.65 14.61 -5.16
N ASP A 148 14.48 15.64 -5.06
CA ASP A 148 14.77 16.56 -6.16
C ASP A 148 15.41 15.78 -7.32
N ARG A 149 14.85 15.89 -8.52
CA ARG A 149 15.34 15.22 -9.74
C ARG A 149 16.77 15.60 -10.14
N ARG A 150 17.30 16.73 -9.66
CA ARG A 150 18.71 17.11 -9.87
C ARG A 150 19.69 16.22 -9.12
N TYR A 151 19.22 15.49 -8.12
CA TYR A 151 20.00 14.39 -7.56
C TYR A 151 20.05 13.25 -8.57
N SER A 152 21.07 13.31 -9.42
CA SER A 152 21.51 12.12 -10.13
C SER A 152 21.98 11.12 -9.07
N TRP A 153 21.60 9.85 -9.21
CA TRP A 153 22.13 8.74 -8.42
C TRP A 153 23.67 8.62 -8.45
N ARG A 154 24.36 9.46 -9.24
CA ARG A 154 25.81 9.55 -9.41
C ARG A 154 26.48 10.69 -8.63
N ALA A 155 25.75 11.63 -8.02
CA ALA A 155 26.33 12.78 -7.34
C ALA A 155 25.64 13.04 -6.01
N ASP A 156 26.44 13.03 -4.94
CA ASP A 156 26.11 13.27 -3.52
C ASP A 156 24.98 12.42 -2.93
N PRO A 157 25.00 12.13 -1.61
CA PRO A 157 23.86 11.51 -0.98
C PRO A 157 22.61 12.39 -1.17
N ALA A 158 21.50 11.78 -1.58
CA ALA A 158 20.21 12.46 -1.65
C ALA A 158 19.95 13.19 -0.33
N PRO A 159 19.37 14.40 -0.37
CA PRO A 159 19.11 15.16 0.84
C PRO A 159 18.08 14.38 1.66
N ALA A 160 18.23 14.42 2.98
CA ALA A 160 17.26 13.80 3.86
C ALA A 160 15.90 14.45 3.62
N LEU A 161 14.91 13.65 3.20
CA LEU A 161 13.54 14.11 3.04
C LEU A 161 12.89 14.22 4.43
N PRO A 162 12.03 15.23 4.66
CA PRO A 162 11.24 15.27 5.88
C PRO A 162 10.30 14.07 5.95
N SER A 163 9.94 13.67 7.16
CA SER A 163 8.81 12.75 7.35
C SER A 163 7.49 13.42 6.94
N LEU A 164 6.46 12.61 6.66
CA LEU A 164 5.11 13.12 6.36
C LEU A 164 4.58 14.00 7.50
N ASP A 165 4.79 13.62 8.76
CA ASP A 165 4.36 14.41 9.91
C ASP A 165 5.06 15.78 10.00
N GLU A 166 6.37 15.82 9.74
CA GLU A 166 7.13 17.08 9.71
C GLU A 166 6.66 17.99 8.58
N ALA A 167 6.42 17.44 7.39
CA ALA A 167 5.89 18.19 6.25
C ALA A 167 4.50 18.76 6.55
N LEU A 168 3.61 17.96 7.16
CA LEU A 168 2.27 18.40 7.57
C LEU A 168 2.34 19.50 8.64
N ARG A 169 3.14 19.32 9.70
CA ARG A 169 3.31 20.33 10.76
C ARG A 169 3.83 21.65 10.20
N HIS A 170 4.78 21.58 9.27
CA HIS A 170 5.28 22.77 8.59
C HIS A 170 4.18 23.49 7.81
N ALA A 171 3.44 22.76 6.97
CA ALA A 171 2.37 23.33 6.15
C ALA A 171 1.23 23.92 7.00
N GLU A 172 0.82 23.24 8.07
CA GLU A 172 -0.22 23.72 9.00
C GLU A 172 0.19 25.04 9.66
N ALA A 173 1.43 25.13 10.16
CA ALA A 173 1.95 26.34 10.78
C ALA A 173 2.07 27.50 9.76
N ALA A 174 2.59 27.22 8.58
CA ALA A 174 2.77 28.23 7.53
C ALA A 174 1.43 28.74 6.99
N ALA A 175 0.47 27.86 6.74
CA ALA A 175 -0.88 28.21 6.33
C ALA A 175 -1.60 29.06 7.39
N SER A 176 -1.47 28.69 8.67
CA SER A 176 -2.06 29.44 9.79
C SER A 176 -1.48 30.85 9.93
N ASN A 177 -0.21 31.03 9.56
CA ASN A 177 0.47 32.33 9.58
C ASN A 177 0.23 33.17 8.31
N GLY A 178 -0.55 32.68 7.35
CA GLY A 178 -0.79 33.34 6.07
C GLY A 178 0.44 33.37 5.15
N THR A 179 1.45 32.54 5.43
CA THR A 179 2.59 32.38 4.54
C THR A 179 2.11 31.68 3.26
N PRO A 180 2.41 32.20 2.07
CA PRO A 180 2.09 31.51 0.83
C PRO A 180 2.98 30.26 0.69
N PRO A 181 2.45 29.18 0.09
CA PRO A 181 3.28 28.03 -0.24
C PRO A 181 4.39 28.44 -1.22
N VAL A 182 5.51 27.74 -1.14
CA VAL A 182 6.60 27.93 -2.09
C VAL A 182 6.07 27.50 -3.46
N PRO A 183 6.12 28.36 -4.50
CA PRO A 183 5.68 27.98 -5.83
C PRO A 183 6.40 26.72 -6.27
N GLY A 184 5.65 25.68 -6.63
CA GLY A 184 6.20 24.44 -7.18
C GLY A 184 7.13 24.77 -8.33
N ASP A 185 8.35 24.25 -8.28
CA ASP A 185 9.35 24.54 -9.29
C ASP A 185 8.93 23.93 -10.64
N ASP A 186 9.03 24.69 -11.73
CA ASP A 186 8.75 24.19 -13.10
C ASP A 186 9.62 22.94 -13.45
N ARG A 187 10.64 22.66 -12.65
CA ARG A 187 11.52 21.47 -12.70
C ARG A 187 10.78 20.14 -12.53
N TRP A 188 9.58 20.13 -11.95
CA TRP A 188 8.73 18.94 -11.80
C TRP A 188 7.95 18.58 -13.08
N LEU A 189 7.82 19.51 -14.03
CA LEU A 189 7.09 19.30 -15.30
C LEU A 189 7.64 18.15 -16.15
N LEU A 190 8.93 17.82 -16.00
CA LEU A 190 9.57 16.72 -16.73
C LEU A 190 9.17 15.33 -16.21
N ALA A 191 8.44 15.24 -15.09
CA ALA A 191 7.78 14.02 -14.61
C ALA A 191 6.39 13.82 -15.18
N GLY A 192 5.79 14.89 -15.73
CA GLY A 192 4.43 14.89 -16.24
C GLY A 192 3.33 14.96 -15.17
N GLU A 193 3.64 14.99 -13.87
CA GLU A 193 2.62 15.09 -12.81
C GLU A 193 2.98 16.18 -11.79
N ARG A 194 2.07 17.14 -11.59
CA ARG A 194 2.14 18.12 -10.50
C ARG A 194 1.64 17.46 -9.21
N GLY A 195 2.04 17.93 -8.02
CA GLY A 195 1.51 17.35 -6.78
C GLY A 195 -0.01 17.56 -6.66
N GLN A 196 -0.59 18.58 -7.29
CA GLN A 196 -2.05 18.68 -7.46
C GLN A 196 -2.67 17.46 -8.17
N ASP A 197 -2.02 16.91 -9.20
CA ASP A 197 -2.48 15.70 -9.88
C ASP A 197 -2.39 14.49 -8.94
N LEU A 198 -1.32 14.39 -8.14
CA LEU A 198 -1.14 13.34 -7.14
C LEU A 198 -2.20 13.41 -6.04
N VAL A 199 -2.50 14.60 -5.51
CA VAL A 199 -3.60 14.83 -4.55
C VAL A 199 -4.93 14.39 -5.17
N SER A 200 -5.19 14.76 -6.42
CA SER A 200 -6.42 14.34 -7.11
C SER A 200 -6.47 12.83 -7.33
N ARG A 201 -5.35 12.18 -7.63
CA ARG A 201 -5.30 10.71 -7.80
C ARG A 201 -5.49 10.00 -6.47
N LEU A 202 -4.82 10.45 -5.42
CA LEU A 202 -4.95 9.93 -4.06
C LEU A 202 -6.39 10.03 -3.57
N SER A 203 -7.02 11.21 -3.65
CA SER A 203 -8.41 11.42 -3.22
C SER A 203 -9.45 10.62 -4.01
N ARG A 204 -9.11 10.14 -5.20
CA ARG A 204 -9.95 9.25 -6.01
C ARG A 204 -9.82 7.78 -5.67
N LEU A 205 -8.78 7.35 -4.96
CA LEU A 205 -8.65 5.96 -4.52
C LEU A 205 -9.80 5.59 -3.55
N PRO A 206 -10.20 4.32 -3.44
CA PRO A 206 -11.11 3.89 -2.37
C PRO A 206 -10.51 4.18 -1.00
N GLU A 207 -11.34 4.47 0.01
CA GLU A 207 -10.92 4.95 1.34
C GLU A 207 -9.76 4.13 1.95
N GLY A 208 -9.88 2.79 1.95
CA GLY A 208 -8.82 1.91 2.46
C GLY A 208 -7.48 2.07 1.75
N TRP A 209 -7.50 2.30 0.43
CA TRP A 209 -6.32 2.56 -0.39
C TRP A 209 -5.75 3.96 -0.19
N GLN A 210 -6.59 4.95 0.17
CA GLN A 210 -6.10 6.27 0.59
C GLN A 210 -5.26 6.13 1.86
N THR A 211 -5.79 5.45 2.88
CA THR A 211 -5.09 5.20 4.13
C THR A 211 -3.80 4.41 3.91
N GLU A 212 -3.84 3.35 3.11
CA GLU A 212 -2.65 2.53 2.83
C GLU A 212 -1.58 3.32 2.05
N ALA A 213 -1.96 4.15 1.09
CA ALA A 213 -1.02 5.01 0.39
C ALA A 213 -0.36 6.02 1.34
N VAL A 214 -1.15 6.66 2.22
CA VAL A 214 -0.63 7.62 3.22
C VAL A 214 0.28 6.93 4.24
N ARG A 215 -0.07 5.71 4.69
CA ARG A 215 0.79 4.90 5.57
C ARG A 215 2.15 4.63 4.92
N ARG A 216 2.15 4.23 3.64
CA ARG A 216 3.39 3.98 2.90
C ARG A 216 4.20 5.27 2.72
N MET A 217 3.56 6.42 2.51
CA MET A 217 4.25 7.72 2.51
C MET A 217 4.88 8.03 3.86
N ALA A 218 4.19 7.75 4.96
CA ALA A 218 4.75 7.90 6.31
C ALA A 218 5.95 6.97 6.56
N ASP A 219 5.97 5.79 5.93
CA ASP A 219 7.10 4.86 5.93
C ASP A 219 8.21 5.24 4.92
N GLY A 220 8.11 6.40 4.27
CA GLY A 220 9.14 6.96 3.38
C GLY A 220 8.99 6.61 1.90
N VAL A 221 7.90 5.95 1.48
CA VAL A 221 7.61 5.72 0.06
C VAL A 221 7.21 7.05 -0.60
N THR A 222 7.80 7.38 -1.75
CA THR A 222 7.46 8.64 -2.42
C THR A 222 5.96 8.69 -2.80
N PRO A 223 5.30 9.86 -2.75
CA PRO A 223 3.87 9.96 -3.04
C PRO A 223 3.46 9.37 -4.39
N LEU A 224 4.24 9.63 -5.44
CA LEU A 224 4.01 9.05 -6.77
C LEU A 224 4.04 7.52 -6.74
N THR A 225 5.01 6.93 -6.04
CA THR A 225 5.14 5.47 -5.91
C THR A 225 3.97 4.89 -5.13
N ALA A 226 3.63 5.48 -3.99
CA ALA A 226 2.54 5.01 -3.14
C ALA A 226 1.18 5.03 -3.87
N VAL A 227 0.87 6.15 -4.55
CA VAL A 227 -0.39 6.31 -5.32
C VAL A 227 -0.41 5.39 -6.55
N SER A 228 0.70 5.29 -7.27
CA SER A 228 0.77 4.44 -8.47
C SER A 228 0.72 2.96 -8.13
N ASP A 229 1.39 2.55 -7.05
CA ASP A 229 1.31 1.17 -6.57
C ASP A 229 -0.12 0.81 -6.14
N ALA A 230 -0.83 1.68 -5.42
CA ALA A 230 -2.22 1.45 -5.04
C ALA A 230 -3.12 1.26 -6.28
N ALA A 231 -3.00 2.15 -7.26
CA ALA A 231 -3.70 2.06 -8.53
C ALA A 231 -3.39 0.75 -9.29
N GLN A 232 -2.12 0.36 -9.34
CA GLN A 232 -1.70 -0.90 -9.96
C GLN A 232 -2.20 -2.11 -9.17
N SER A 233 -2.18 -2.08 -7.84
CA SER A 233 -2.69 -3.16 -7.00
C SER A 233 -4.17 -3.38 -7.21
N ILE A 234 -4.97 -2.31 -7.29
CA ILE A 234 -6.40 -2.38 -7.62
C ILE A 234 -6.65 -3.10 -8.97
N ASN A 235 -5.77 -2.89 -9.96
CA ASN A 235 -5.88 -3.59 -11.24
C ASN A 235 -5.44 -5.05 -11.15
N ILE A 236 -4.35 -5.33 -10.43
CA ILE A 236 -3.79 -6.68 -10.31
C ILE A 236 -4.75 -7.58 -9.54
N VAL A 237 -5.41 -7.10 -8.48
CA VAL A 237 -6.25 -7.98 -7.66
C VAL A 237 -7.47 -8.56 -8.39
N ARG A 238 -7.78 -8.07 -9.59
CA ARG A 238 -8.76 -8.65 -10.50
C ARG A 238 -8.43 -10.09 -10.90
N VAL A 239 -7.15 -10.48 -10.92
CA VAL A 239 -6.74 -11.87 -11.19
C VAL A 239 -7.22 -12.84 -10.10
N PHE A 240 -7.53 -12.32 -8.91
CA PHE A 240 -8.12 -13.08 -7.80
C PHE A 240 -9.66 -12.99 -7.79
N GLY A 241 -10.28 -12.40 -8.81
CA GLY A 241 -11.73 -12.21 -8.89
C GLY A 241 -12.25 -11.03 -8.05
N VAL A 242 -11.37 -10.16 -7.56
CA VAL A 242 -11.75 -8.97 -6.78
C VAL A 242 -11.95 -7.78 -7.70
N TYR A 243 -13.17 -7.24 -7.73
CA TYR A 243 -13.53 -6.08 -8.53
C TYR A 243 -13.78 -4.86 -7.64
N ILE A 244 -12.81 -3.94 -7.64
CA ILE A 244 -12.91 -2.69 -6.89
C ILE A 244 -13.24 -1.60 -7.90
N ALA A 245 -14.39 -0.94 -7.72
CA ALA A 245 -14.68 0.25 -8.48
C ALA A 245 -13.76 1.38 -8.01
N TRP A 246 -13.02 1.97 -8.96
CA TRP A 246 -11.97 2.96 -8.69
C TRP A 246 -12.47 4.14 -7.85
N ASN A 247 -13.78 4.44 -7.90
CA ASN A 247 -14.40 5.60 -7.27
C ASN A 247 -15.52 5.21 -6.27
N ALA A 248 -15.66 3.95 -5.86
CA ALA A 248 -16.76 3.57 -5.00
C ALA A 248 -16.56 4.12 -3.57
N PRO A 249 -17.53 4.85 -3.00
CA PRO A 249 -17.49 5.31 -1.61
C PRO A 249 -17.70 4.18 -0.59
N SER A 250 -17.65 2.90 -1.00
CA SER A 250 -17.99 1.74 -0.19
C SER A 250 -17.25 0.49 -0.70
N PRO A 251 -17.03 -0.53 0.17
CA PRO A 251 -16.20 -1.69 -0.13
C PRO A 251 -16.69 -2.49 -1.35
N PRO A 252 -15.79 -3.27 -1.99
CA PRO A 252 -16.12 -4.03 -3.19
C PRO A 252 -17.25 -5.04 -2.92
N HIS A 253 -18.28 -5.03 -3.76
CA HIS A 253 -19.22 -6.13 -3.80
C HIS A 253 -18.53 -7.34 -4.45
N THR A 254 -18.33 -8.41 -3.69
CA THR A 254 -18.02 -9.71 -4.29
C THR A 254 -19.26 -10.23 -5.02
N SER A 255 -19.15 -10.45 -6.33
CA SER A 255 -20.15 -11.21 -7.07
C SER A 255 -20.05 -12.67 -6.64
N ARG A 256 -20.77 -13.04 -5.58
CA ARG A 256 -20.89 -14.42 -5.12
C ARG A 256 -21.39 -15.28 -6.29
N PRO A 257 -20.67 -16.31 -6.75
CA PRO A 257 -21.20 -17.21 -7.75
C PRO A 257 -22.45 -17.89 -7.16
N ALA A 258 -23.52 -17.93 -7.96
CA ALA A 258 -24.76 -18.60 -7.58
C ALA A 258 -24.46 -20.05 -7.17
N PRO A 259 -25.13 -20.58 -6.13
CA PRO A 259 -24.98 -21.98 -5.78
C PRO A 259 -25.30 -22.82 -7.03
N ARG A 260 -24.37 -23.69 -7.42
CA ARG A 260 -24.65 -24.69 -8.45
C ARG A 260 -25.77 -25.57 -7.92
N ALA A 261 -26.90 -25.53 -8.63
CA ALA A 261 -28.04 -26.42 -8.43
C ALA A 261 -27.68 -27.86 -8.77
#